data_AF-A0A959C9J4-F1
#
_entry.id   AF-A0A959C9J4-F1
#
_cell.length_a   1.000
_cell.length_b   1.000
_cell.length_c   1.000
_cell.angle_alpha   90.00
_cell.angle_beta   90.00
_cell.angle_gamma   90.00
#
_symmetry.space_group_name_H-M   'P 1'
#
loop_
_entity.id
_entity.type
_entity.pdbx_description
1 polymer ?
#
loop_
_entity_poly.entity_id
_entity_poly.type
_entity_poly.pdbx_seq_one_letter_code
_entity_poly.pdbx_strand_id
1 'polypeptide(L)'
;MGRKEKFVYNIQTLTYEKVVIPFKTRLLQAFGFFSVVLVTSFALLALLYTLFPSPREKELVREIEQMGYKYNQMDGQLDLMSKVLKNIQDRDANVHRAVFGMDPIDNDIWNAGIGGHEAHPELAAFKYGGDIVATTLERVDMLSRQLALQSKSLDTLQDMANNQQKMLASIPSVKPVREDKLQKSIGTLSGFGYRIHPVYKIRKFHAGLDFPARVGTAIQASGDGTVVSTGWHSGYGNCVKISHG
;
A
#
# COMPACT_ATOMS: atom_id res chain seq x y z
N MET A 1 46.47 45.02 53.45
CA MET A 1 46.21 44.67 54.87
C MET A 1 47.36 43.81 55.37
N GLY A 2 48.27 44.36 56.19
CA GLY A 2 49.48 43.66 56.63
C GLY A 2 49.17 42.43 57.50
N ARG A 3 49.88 41.31 57.29
CA ARG A 3 49.77 40.11 58.13
C ARG A 3 50.18 40.46 59.56
N LYS A 4 49.24 40.42 60.51
CA LYS A 4 49.54 40.54 61.94
C LYS A 4 50.46 39.38 62.34
N GLU A 5 51.67 39.69 62.79
CA GLU A 5 52.64 38.69 63.22
C GLU A 5 52.17 38.10 64.55
N LYS A 6 52.06 36.76 64.61
CA LYS A 6 51.66 36.04 65.83
C LYS A 6 52.91 35.72 66.65
N PHE A 7 52.92 36.16 67.91
CA PHE A 7 53.96 35.86 68.88
C PHE A 7 53.39 34.91 69.94
N VAL A 8 54.16 33.90 70.33
CA VAL A 8 53.80 32.97 71.41
C VAL A 8 54.87 33.08 72.49
N TYR A 9 54.44 33.12 73.76
CA TYR A 9 55.35 33.21 74.89
C TYR A 9 56.03 31.87 75.12
N ASN A 10 57.35 31.82 75.00
CA ASN A 10 58.13 30.61 75.24
C ASN A 10 58.49 30.52 76.73
N ILE A 11 57.90 29.54 77.42
CA ILE A 11 58.09 29.32 78.87
C ILE A 11 59.53 28.95 79.26
N GLN A 12 60.37 28.54 78.30
CA GLN A 12 61.76 28.17 78.56
C GLN A 12 62.73 29.34 78.40
N THR A 13 62.44 30.28 77.49
CA THR A 13 63.28 31.46 77.22
C THR A 13 62.70 32.75 77.80
N LEU A 14 61.51 32.71 78.42
CA LEU A 14 60.76 33.84 79.00
C LEU A 14 60.59 35.03 78.03
N THR A 15 60.63 34.78 76.73
CA THR A 15 60.51 35.81 75.69
C THR A 15 59.40 35.48 74.70
N TYR A 16 58.87 36.53 74.06
CA TYR A 16 57.89 36.40 73.00
C TYR A 16 58.59 36.06 71.69
N GLU A 17 58.45 34.82 71.24
CA GLU A 17 59.04 34.36 69.99
C GLU A 17 58.01 34.43 68.86
N LYS A 18 58.46 34.83 67.67
CA LYS A 18 57.62 34.88 66.47
C LYS A 18 57.29 33.46 66.03
N VAL A 19 56.01 33.18 65.81
CA VAL A 19 55.56 31.87 65.33
C VAL A 19 56.00 31.69 63.87
N VAL A 20 57.12 30.99 63.68
CA VAL A 20 57.58 30.58 62.34
C VAL A 20 56.91 29.25 62.01
N ILE A 21 55.82 29.33 61.24
CA ILE A 21 55.10 28.13 60.79
C ILE A 21 56.00 27.38 59.79
N PRO A 22 56.36 26.10 60.03
CA PRO A 22 57.20 25.34 59.12
C PRO A 22 56.57 25.20 57.73
N PHE A 23 57.40 25.13 56.68
CA PHE A 23 56.90 25.04 55.30
C PHE A 23 55.95 23.85 55.10
N LYS A 24 56.26 22.70 55.73
CA LYS A 24 55.43 21.50 55.70
C LYS A 24 54.01 21.73 56.23
N THR A 25 53.84 22.48 57.34
CA THR A 25 52.50 22.75 57.90
C THR A 25 51.72 23.79 57.10
N ARG A 26 52.41 24.80 56.52
CA ARG A 26 51.75 25.70 55.55
C ARG A 26 51.26 24.95 54.31
N LEU A 27 52.05 24.00 53.82
CA LEU A 27 51.71 23.17 52.67
C LEU A 27 50.54 22.23 52.98
N LEU A 28 50.51 21.62 54.16
CA LEU A 28 49.40 20.77 54.64
C LEU A 28 48.09 21.57 54.82
N GLN A 29 48.17 22.78 55.37
CA GLN A 29 47.00 23.67 55.50
C GLN A 29 46.47 24.12 54.14
N ALA A 30 47.37 24.45 53.20
CA ALA A 30 46.97 24.77 51.82
C ALA A 30 46.31 23.56 51.14
N PHE A 31 46.90 22.37 51.28
CA PHE A 31 46.36 21.14 50.72
C PHE A 31 44.97 20.80 51.29
N GLY A 32 44.78 20.91 52.60
CA GLY A 32 43.47 20.70 53.24
C GLY A 32 42.41 21.69 52.74
N PHE A 33 42.77 22.97 52.58
CA PHE A 33 41.87 23.97 52.01
C PHE A 33 41.49 23.65 50.55
N PHE A 34 42.47 23.31 49.71
CA PHE A 34 42.22 22.90 48.32
C PHE A 34 41.34 21.66 48.23
N SER A 35 41.57 20.67 49.09
CA SER A 35 40.75 19.44 49.15
C SER A 35 39.29 19.75 49.47
N VAL A 36 39.01 20.61 50.46
CA VAL A 36 37.63 21.00 50.81
C VAL A 36 36.96 21.76 49.67
N VAL A 37 37.66 22.69 49.01
CA VAL A 37 37.11 23.42 47.85
C VAL A 37 36.79 22.46 46.71
N LEU A 38 37.65 21.47 46.46
CA LEU A 38 37.46 20.49 45.38
C LEU A 38 36.26 19.58 45.66
N VAL A 39 36.13 19.08 46.90
CA VAL A 39 35.00 18.23 47.31
C VAL A 39 33.68 19.00 47.28
N THR A 40 33.66 20.23 47.79
CA THR A 40 32.46 21.08 47.76
C THR A 40 32.07 21.46 46.33
N SER A 41 33.04 21.81 45.47
CA SER A 41 32.80 22.07 44.05
C SER A 41 32.25 20.84 43.32
N PHE A 42 32.77 19.66 43.61
CA PHE A 42 32.27 18.42 43.02
C PHE A 42 30.85 18.11 43.48
N ALA A 43 30.55 18.28 44.77
CA ALA A 43 29.21 18.10 45.33
C ALA A 43 28.20 19.08 44.71
N LEU A 44 28.60 20.35 44.51
CA LEU A 44 27.75 21.37 43.88
C LEU A 44 27.50 21.08 42.40
N LEU A 45 28.52 20.61 41.66
CA LEU A 45 28.37 20.16 40.28
C LEU A 45 27.42 18.95 40.17
N ALA A 46 27.62 17.94 41.03
CA ALA A 46 26.74 16.76 41.06
C ALA A 46 25.29 17.15 41.35
N LEU A 47 25.07 18.08 42.29
CA LEU A 47 23.74 18.62 42.60
C LEU A 47 23.14 19.41 41.43
N LEU A 48 23.94 20.20 40.72
CA LEU A 48 23.49 20.96 39.55
C LEU A 48 23.03 20.03 38.42
N TYR A 49 23.76 18.93 38.16
CA TYR A 49 23.39 17.98 37.11
C TYR A 49 22.13 17.17 37.44
N THR A 50 21.81 16.93 38.71
CA THR A 50 20.56 16.23 39.08
C THR A 50 19.33 17.13 39.07
N LEU A 51 19.51 18.43 39.34
CA LEU A 51 18.41 19.41 39.38
C LEU A 51 18.15 20.10 38.04
N PHE A 52 19.19 20.30 37.23
CA PHE A 52 19.10 21.05 35.98
C PHE A 52 19.59 20.20 34.79
N PRO A 53 18.65 19.55 34.06
CA PRO A 53 19.03 18.82 32.85
C PRO A 53 19.65 19.78 31.84
N SER A 54 20.65 19.27 31.13
CA SER A 54 21.42 20.08 30.18
C SER A 54 20.53 20.59 29.03
N PRO A 55 20.85 21.74 28.40
CA PRO A 55 20.08 22.24 27.26
C PRO A 55 19.92 21.20 26.13
N ARG A 56 20.96 20.41 25.85
CA ARG A 56 20.94 19.33 24.86
C ARG A 56 19.99 18.21 25.22
N GLU A 57 19.94 17.83 26.49
CA GLU A 57 19.02 16.79 26.96
C GLU A 57 17.56 17.22 26.81
N LYS A 58 17.25 18.50 27.10
CA LYS A 58 15.92 19.06 26.86
C LYS A 58 15.55 19.10 25.37
N GLU A 59 16.51 19.40 24.50
CA GLU A 59 16.31 19.35 23.04
C GLU A 59 16.01 17.93 22.56
N LEU A 60 16.78 16.94 23.00
CA LEU A 60 16.56 15.53 22.66
C LEU A 60 15.20 15.02 23.14
N VAL A 61 14.78 15.38 24.36
CA VAL A 61 13.45 15.00 24.87
C VAL A 61 12.33 15.61 24.03
N ARG A 62 12.48 16.87 23.61
CA ARG A 62 11.52 17.52 22.71
C ARG A 62 11.46 16.83 21.35
N GLU A 63 12.61 16.43 20.80
CA GLU A 63 12.66 15.70 19.53
C GLU A 63 11.97 14.33 19.64
N ILE A 64 12.19 13.59 20.73
CA ILE A 64 11.50 12.31 21.00
C ILE A 64 9.98 12.51 21.10
N GLU A 65 9.53 13.57 21.79
CA GLU A 65 8.10 13.91 21.90
C GLU A 65 7.50 14.25 20.53
N GLN A 66 8.21 15.04 19.72
CA GLN A 66 7.81 15.36 18.35
C GLN A 66 7.74 14.10 17.46
N MET A 67 8.70 13.19 17.60
CA MET A 67 8.67 11.90 16.89
C MET A 67 7.45 11.08 17.30
N GLY A 68 7.11 11.02 18.59
CA GLY A 68 5.89 10.38 19.07
C GLY A 68 4.61 10.94 18.43
N TYR A 69 4.51 12.28 18.33
CA TYR A 69 3.40 12.92 17.62
C TYR A 69 3.38 12.55 16.13
N LYS A 70 4.53 12.47 15.47
CA LYS A 70 4.63 12.05 14.06
C LYS A 70 4.16 10.62 13.84
N TYR A 71 4.53 9.69 14.72
CA TYR A 71 4.05 8.31 14.63
C TYR A 71 2.53 8.23 14.80
N ASN A 72 1.94 8.95 15.75
CA ASN A 72 0.48 9.01 15.89
C ASN A 72 -0.21 9.59 14.65
N GLN A 73 0.41 10.59 14.01
CA GLN A 73 -0.11 11.13 12.74
C GLN A 73 -0.04 10.08 11.62
N MET A 74 1.03 9.31 11.53
CA MET A 74 1.17 8.22 10.55
C MET A 74 0.15 7.11 10.81
N ASP A 75 -0.09 6.74 12.06
CA ASP A 75 -1.13 5.76 12.42
C ASP A 75 -2.52 6.20 11.95
N GLY A 76 -2.87 7.47 12.16
CA GLY A 76 -4.12 8.03 11.64
C GLY A 76 -4.21 8.03 10.10
N GLN A 77 -3.08 8.16 9.40
CA GLN A 77 -3.03 8.02 7.94
C GLN A 77 -3.21 6.56 7.51
N LEU A 78 -2.59 5.61 8.22
CA LEU A 78 -2.76 4.17 7.94
C LEU A 78 -4.21 3.74 8.16
N ASP A 79 -4.88 4.24 9.18
CA ASP A 79 -6.31 4.00 9.41
C ASP A 79 -7.17 4.52 8.25
N LEU A 80 -6.84 5.70 7.72
CA LEU A 80 -7.54 6.25 6.54
C LEU A 80 -7.28 5.39 5.30
N MET A 81 -6.04 4.99 5.05
CA MET A 81 -5.68 4.16 3.91
C MET A 81 -6.34 2.77 4.00
N SER A 82 -6.40 2.18 5.20
CA SER A 82 -7.11 0.93 5.48
C SER A 82 -8.61 1.07 5.18
N LYS A 83 -9.25 2.17 5.60
CA LYS A 83 -10.66 2.45 5.25
C LYS A 83 -10.88 2.59 3.75
N VAL A 84 -9.99 3.28 3.04
CA VAL A 84 -10.08 3.42 1.58
C VAL A 84 -9.91 2.07 0.90
N LEU A 85 -8.92 1.27 1.32
CA LEU A 85 -8.67 -0.05 0.77
C LEU A 85 -9.86 -0.99 1.01
N LYS A 86 -10.47 -0.94 2.20
CA LYS A 86 -11.69 -1.69 2.51
C LYS A 86 -12.87 -1.29 1.62
N ASN A 87 -13.06 0.01 1.38
CA ASN A 87 -14.10 0.46 0.44
C ASN A 87 -13.84 -0.04 -1.00
N ILE A 88 -12.57 -0.12 -1.41
CA ILE A 88 -12.21 -0.69 -2.73
C ILE A 88 -12.52 -2.19 -2.75
N GLN A 89 -12.12 -2.93 -1.71
CA GLN A 89 -12.43 -4.35 -1.55
C GLN A 89 -13.95 -4.61 -1.60
N ASP A 90 -14.75 -3.81 -0.89
CA ASP A 90 -16.20 -3.96 -0.85
C ASP A 90 -16.84 -3.70 -2.22
N ARG A 91 -16.34 -2.70 -2.97
CA ARG A 91 -16.77 -2.46 -4.35
C ARG A 91 -16.34 -3.59 -5.29
N ASP A 92 -15.14 -4.11 -5.09
CA ASP A 92 -14.60 -5.22 -5.86
C ASP A 92 -15.44 -6.49 -5.69
N ALA A 93 -15.76 -6.84 -4.45
CA ALA A 93 -16.60 -7.97 -4.09
C ALA A 93 -18.05 -7.81 -4.59
N ASN A 94 -18.70 -6.68 -4.27
CA ASN A 94 -20.14 -6.53 -4.49
C ASN A 94 -20.52 -6.00 -5.87
N VAL A 95 -19.59 -5.37 -6.59
CA VAL A 95 -19.86 -4.76 -7.90
C VAL A 95 -19.06 -5.45 -8.99
N HIS A 96 -17.72 -5.38 -8.93
CA HIS A 96 -16.90 -5.83 -10.06
C HIS A 96 -16.98 -7.34 -10.24
N ARG A 97 -16.73 -8.12 -9.19
CA ARG A 97 -16.84 -9.58 -9.23
C ARG A 97 -18.25 -10.07 -9.48
N ALA A 98 -19.24 -9.44 -8.86
CA ALA A 98 -20.65 -9.79 -9.06
C ALA A 98 -21.08 -9.67 -10.53
N VAL A 99 -20.62 -8.64 -11.24
CA VAL A 99 -20.89 -8.45 -12.69
C VAL A 99 -20.34 -9.60 -13.53
N PHE A 100 -19.20 -10.16 -13.14
CA PHE A 100 -18.58 -11.29 -13.83
C PHE A 100 -18.94 -12.66 -13.23
N GLY A 101 -19.84 -12.71 -12.23
CA GLY A 101 -20.24 -13.95 -11.57
C GLY A 101 -19.10 -14.63 -10.79
N MET A 102 -18.11 -13.87 -10.32
CA MET A 102 -17.02 -14.39 -9.49
C MET A 102 -17.36 -14.35 -8.01
N ASP A 103 -16.79 -15.30 -7.27
CA ASP A 103 -16.81 -15.29 -5.82
C ASP A 103 -15.88 -14.19 -5.25
N PRO A 104 -16.28 -13.53 -4.15
CA PRO A 104 -15.45 -12.55 -3.45
C PRO A 104 -14.20 -13.21 -2.85
N ILE A 105 -13.15 -12.41 -2.62
CA ILE A 105 -11.95 -12.88 -1.91
C ILE A 105 -12.36 -13.26 -0.48
N ASP A 106 -11.94 -14.45 -0.06
CA ASP A 106 -12.14 -14.92 1.31
C ASP A 106 -11.48 -13.96 2.32
N ASN A 107 -12.17 -13.69 3.42
CA ASN A 107 -11.66 -12.86 4.50
C ASN A 107 -10.37 -13.43 5.11
N ASP A 108 -10.18 -14.75 5.11
CA ASP A 108 -8.98 -15.37 5.64
C ASP A 108 -7.76 -15.10 4.74
N ILE A 109 -7.96 -15.12 3.42
CA ILE A 109 -6.94 -14.74 2.44
C ILE A 109 -6.65 -13.24 2.54
N TRP A 110 -7.70 -12.43 2.68
CA TRP A 110 -7.57 -10.97 2.80
C TRP A 110 -6.80 -10.53 4.05
N ASN A 111 -7.10 -11.14 5.19
CA ASN A 111 -6.44 -10.79 6.44
C ASN A 111 -5.06 -11.44 6.59
N ALA A 112 -4.67 -12.32 5.66
CA ALA A 112 -3.35 -12.95 5.51
C ALA A 112 -2.68 -13.14 6.88
N GLY A 113 -3.20 -14.10 7.66
CA GLY A 113 -2.82 -14.33 9.05
C GLY A 113 -1.31 -14.28 9.23
N ILE A 114 -0.85 -13.32 10.02
CA ILE A 114 0.56 -13.17 10.38
C ILE A 114 0.81 -14.24 11.44
N GLY A 115 1.31 -15.41 11.03
CA GLY A 115 1.73 -16.45 11.97
C GLY A 115 2.65 -15.82 13.02
N GLY A 116 2.39 -16.07 14.31
CA GLY A 116 2.84 -15.29 15.49
C GLY A 116 4.35 -15.16 15.72
N HIS A 117 5.06 -14.75 14.70
CA HIS A 117 6.45 -14.34 14.67
C HIS A 117 6.49 -12.82 14.76
N GLU A 118 7.34 -12.28 15.63
CA GLU A 118 7.62 -10.85 15.66
C GLU A 118 8.27 -10.46 14.33
N ALA A 119 7.61 -9.61 13.55
CA ALA A 119 8.10 -9.19 12.24
C ALA A 119 9.39 -8.36 12.32
N HIS A 120 9.60 -7.67 13.45
CA HIS A 120 10.69 -6.72 13.65
C HIS A 120 11.39 -6.90 15.01
N PRO A 121 12.12 -8.01 15.23
CA PRO A 121 12.81 -8.28 16.49
C PRO A 121 13.91 -7.26 16.81
N GLU A 122 14.46 -6.60 15.79
CA GLU A 122 15.45 -5.53 15.93
C GLU A 122 14.91 -4.33 16.71
N LEU A 123 13.59 -4.13 16.70
CA LEU A 123 12.96 -2.98 17.34
C LEU A 123 12.80 -3.14 18.85
N ALA A 124 12.75 -4.39 19.34
CA ALA A 124 12.71 -4.70 20.77
C ALA A 124 14.00 -4.29 21.50
N ALA A 125 15.11 -4.09 20.76
CA ALA A 125 16.36 -3.61 21.33
C ALA A 125 16.33 -2.12 21.72
N PHE A 126 15.38 -1.34 21.20
CA PHE A 126 15.28 0.09 21.51
C PHE A 126 14.50 0.32 22.81
N LYS A 127 15.18 0.93 23.78
CA LYS A 127 14.60 1.28 25.09
C LYS A 127 13.46 2.30 25.02
N TYR A 128 13.43 3.14 23.98
CA TYR A 128 12.43 4.20 23.81
C TYR A 128 11.88 4.15 22.38
N GLY A 129 10.56 4.04 22.24
CA GLY A 129 9.86 4.15 20.96
C GLY A 129 9.88 2.91 20.06
N GLY A 130 10.63 1.86 20.40
CA GLY A 130 10.68 0.60 19.64
C GLY A 130 9.30 0.01 19.36
N ASP A 131 8.47 -0.08 20.41
CA ASP A 131 7.11 -0.65 20.34
C ASP A 131 6.19 0.13 19.38
N ILE A 132 6.27 1.47 19.39
CA ILE A 132 5.45 2.33 18.53
C ILE A 132 5.85 2.14 17.06
N VAL A 133 7.15 2.05 16.79
CA VAL A 133 7.66 1.80 15.44
C VAL A 133 7.28 0.39 14.98
N ALA A 134 7.42 -0.61 15.85
CA ALA A 134 7.10 -2.00 15.53
C ALA A 134 5.63 -2.16 15.14
N THR A 135 4.71 -1.64 15.96
CA THR A 135 3.27 -1.68 15.68
C THR A 135 2.90 -0.92 14.40
N THR A 136 3.55 0.22 14.15
CA THR A 136 3.33 0.99 12.91
C THR A 136 3.78 0.22 11.68
N LEU A 137 4.96 -0.41 11.74
CA LEU A 137 5.48 -1.22 10.64
C LEU A 137 4.63 -2.46 10.38
N GLU A 138 4.16 -3.15 11.43
CA GLU A 138 3.25 -4.29 11.29
C GLU A 138 1.96 -3.91 10.54
N ARG A 139 1.40 -2.72 10.84
CA ARG A 139 0.25 -2.17 10.12
C ARG A 139 0.56 -1.85 8.66
N VAL A 140 1.72 -1.26 8.39
CA VAL A 140 2.19 -0.99 7.01
C VAL A 140 2.32 -2.30 6.23
N ASP A 141 2.93 -3.31 6.84
CA ASP A 141 3.13 -4.62 6.27
C ASP A 141 1.80 -5.31 5.94
N MET A 142 0.85 -5.30 6.89
CA MET A 142 -0.50 -5.83 6.66
C MET A 142 -1.20 -5.11 5.50
N LEU A 143 -1.17 -3.77 5.50
CA LEU A 143 -1.80 -2.97 4.46
C LEU A 143 -1.16 -3.20 3.09
N SER A 144 0.17 -3.34 3.03
CA SER A 144 0.89 -3.60 1.78
C SER A 144 0.51 -4.95 1.16
N ARG A 145 0.36 -5.99 1.98
CA ARG A 145 -0.10 -7.32 1.54
C ARG A 145 -1.52 -7.26 1.00
N GLN A 146 -2.43 -6.61 1.72
CA GLN A 146 -3.82 -6.41 1.27
C GLN A 146 -3.87 -5.63 -0.06
N LEU A 147 -3.05 -4.59 -0.20
CA LEU A 147 -2.98 -3.81 -1.43
C LEU A 147 -2.42 -4.63 -2.61
N ALA A 148 -1.41 -5.48 -2.37
CA ALA A 148 -0.90 -6.38 -3.40
C ALA A 148 -1.96 -7.40 -3.86
N LEU A 149 -2.71 -7.98 -2.92
CA LEU A 149 -3.84 -8.87 -3.22
C LEU A 149 -4.93 -8.14 -4.02
N GLN A 150 -5.29 -6.92 -3.61
CA GLN A 150 -6.27 -6.09 -4.32
C GLN A 150 -5.81 -5.71 -5.72
N SER A 151 -4.53 -5.37 -5.90
CA SER A 151 -3.96 -5.10 -7.23
C SER A 151 -4.08 -6.32 -8.12
N LYS A 152 -3.70 -7.51 -7.61
CA LYS A 152 -3.78 -8.75 -8.38
C LYS A 152 -5.23 -9.09 -8.76
N SER A 153 -6.17 -8.83 -7.86
CA SER A 153 -7.61 -8.97 -8.12
C SER A 153 -8.06 -8.13 -9.31
N LEU A 154 -7.66 -6.86 -9.34
CA LEU A 154 -8.03 -5.94 -10.42
C LEU A 154 -7.43 -6.36 -11.76
N ASP A 155 -6.20 -6.88 -11.78
CA ASP A 155 -5.59 -7.44 -13.00
C ASP A 155 -6.45 -8.60 -13.56
N THR A 156 -6.89 -9.51 -12.69
CA THR A 156 -7.74 -10.64 -13.11
C THR A 156 -9.08 -10.18 -13.67
N LEU A 157 -9.68 -9.15 -13.09
CA LEU A 157 -10.93 -8.57 -13.57
C LEU A 157 -10.75 -7.89 -14.93
N GLN A 158 -9.62 -7.21 -15.13
CA GLN A 158 -9.27 -6.61 -16.41
C GLN A 158 -9.12 -7.67 -17.50
N ASP A 159 -8.42 -8.77 -17.20
CA ASP A 159 -8.24 -9.88 -18.16
C ASP A 159 -9.58 -10.52 -18.53
N MET A 160 -10.44 -10.77 -17.56
CA MET A 160 -11.78 -11.28 -17.82
C MET A 160 -12.63 -10.29 -18.61
N ALA A 161 -12.59 -8.99 -18.29
CA ALA A 161 -13.32 -7.97 -19.03
C ALA A 161 -12.88 -7.94 -20.50
N ASN A 162 -11.58 -8.02 -20.76
CA ASN A 162 -11.02 -8.09 -22.10
C ASN A 162 -11.45 -9.37 -22.85
N ASN A 163 -11.47 -10.51 -22.16
CA ASN A 163 -11.89 -11.77 -22.75
C ASN A 163 -13.40 -11.79 -23.05
N GLN A 164 -14.22 -11.27 -22.13
CA GLN A 164 -15.66 -11.11 -22.32
C GLN A 164 -15.93 -10.16 -23.50
N GLN A 165 -15.19 -9.05 -23.61
CA GLN A 165 -15.32 -8.13 -24.73
C GLN A 165 -15.02 -8.81 -26.07
N LYS A 166 -13.92 -9.58 -26.15
CA LYS A 166 -13.58 -10.35 -27.36
C LYS A 166 -14.66 -11.36 -27.70
N MET A 167 -15.14 -12.11 -26.71
CA MET A 167 -16.23 -13.08 -26.91
C MET A 167 -17.50 -12.39 -27.43
N LEU A 168 -17.90 -11.27 -26.82
CA LEU A 168 -19.08 -10.50 -27.25
C LEU A 168 -18.93 -9.97 -28.68
N ALA A 169 -17.73 -9.50 -29.06
CA ALA A 169 -17.45 -9.06 -30.42
C ALA A 169 -17.52 -10.22 -31.43
N SER A 170 -17.12 -11.42 -31.03
CA SER A 170 -17.23 -12.63 -31.83
C SER A 170 -18.67 -13.14 -32.00
N ILE A 171 -19.60 -12.86 -31.08
CA ILE A 171 -20.99 -13.35 -31.19
C ILE A 171 -21.67 -12.76 -32.43
N PRO A 172 -22.14 -13.61 -33.38
CA PRO A 172 -22.85 -13.15 -34.57
C PRO A 172 -24.18 -12.46 -34.23
N SER A 173 -24.14 -11.16 -34.05
CA SER A 173 -25.29 -10.34 -33.59
C SER A 173 -25.59 -9.18 -34.54
N VAL A 174 -24.66 -8.86 -35.45
CA VAL A 174 -24.81 -7.80 -36.44
C VAL A 174 -25.45 -8.35 -37.71
N LYS A 175 -26.41 -7.60 -38.27
CA LYS A 175 -27.03 -7.94 -39.55
C LYS A 175 -26.01 -7.85 -40.69
N PRO A 176 -25.87 -8.87 -41.55
CA PRO A 176 -24.84 -8.91 -42.58
C PRO A 176 -25.11 -7.96 -43.77
N VAL A 177 -26.36 -7.49 -43.92
CA VAL A 177 -26.76 -6.54 -44.96
C VAL A 177 -27.42 -5.32 -44.30
N ARG A 178 -27.06 -4.13 -44.76
CA ARG A 178 -27.66 -2.89 -44.26
C ARG A 178 -29.15 -2.82 -44.57
N GLU A 179 -29.94 -2.35 -43.61
CA GLU A 179 -31.40 -2.33 -43.72
C GLU A 179 -31.92 -1.42 -44.84
N ASP A 180 -31.25 -0.29 -45.08
CA ASP A 180 -31.59 0.67 -46.15
C ASP A 180 -31.41 0.09 -47.58
N LYS A 181 -30.75 -1.06 -47.70
CA LYS A 181 -30.47 -1.73 -48.99
C LYS A 181 -31.32 -2.97 -49.22
N LEU A 182 -32.18 -3.35 -48.27
CA LEU A 182 -33.09 -4.49 -48.43
C LEU A 182 -34.24 -4.14 -49.36
N GLN A 183 -34.62 -5.06 -50.23
CA GLN A 183 -35.78 -4.91 -51.13
C GLN A 183 -37.11 -5.19 -50.44
N LYS A 184 -37.08 -5.85 -49.27
CA LYS A 184 -38.26 -6.17 -48.46
C LYS A 184 -37.98 -5.85 -47.00
N SER A 185 -39.03 -5.52 -46.25
CA SER A 185 -38.95 -5.29 -44.81
C SER A 185 -38.62 -6.59 -44.06
N ILE A 186 -37.95 -6.46 -42.92
CA ILE A 186 -37.46 -7.60 -42.12
C ILE A 186 -38.59 -8.54 -41.69
N GLY A 187 -39.78 -8.00 -41.39
CA GLY A 187 -40.95 -8.80 -41.00
C GLY A 187 -41.52 -9.70 -42.11
N THR A 188 -41.04 -9.55 -43.36
CA THR A 188 -41.51 -10.34 -44.52
C THR A 188 -40.41 -11.23 -45.13
N LEU A 189 -39.28 -11.39 -44.43
CA LEU A 189 -38.19 -12.25 -44.88
C LEU A 189 -38.59 -13.72 -44.84
N SER A 190 -38.03 -14.52 -45.76
CA SER A 190 -38.15 -15.97 -45.67
C SER A 190 -37.24 -16.48 -44.57
N GLY A 191 -37.84 -16.73 -43.40
CA GLY A 191 -37.15 -17.17 -42.20
C GLY A 191 -36.57 -18.58 -42.25
N PHE A 192 -35.97 -18.94 -41.12
CA PHE A 192 -35.53 -20.28 -40.78
C PHE A 192 -36.74 -21.18 -40.49
N GLY A 193 -36.70 -22.44 -40.96
CA GLY A 193 -37.75 -23.43 -40.70
C GLY A 193 -38.32 -24.09 -41.97
N TYR A 194 -39.41 -24.84 -41.81
CA TYR A 194 -40.03 -25.54 -42.94
C TYR A 194 -40.82 -24.59 -43.84
N ARG A 195 -40.47 -24.56 -45.14
CA ARG A 195 -41.18 -23.80 -46.17
C ARG A 195 -41.40 -24.63 -47.44
N ILE A 196 -42.29 -24.18 -48.32
CA ILE A 196 -42.43 -24.77 -49.65
C ILE A 196 -41.23 -24.32 -50.49
N HIS A 197 -40.45 -25.27 -50.99
CA HIS A 197 -39.28 -24.99 -51.80
C HIS A 197 -39.70 -24.38 -53.14
N PRO A 198 -39.11 -23.24 -53.58
CA PRO A 198 -39.59 -22.50 -54.75
C PRO A 198 -39.48 -23.27 -56.06
N VAL A 199 -38.46 -24.13 -56.19
CA VAL A 199 -38.23 -24.99 -57.38
C VAL A 199 -39.04 -26.28 -57.30
N TYR A 200 -38.71 -27.16 -56.35
CA TYR A 200 -39.34 -28.47 -56.19
C TYR A 200 -40.80 -28.48 -55.69
N LYS A 201 -41.35 -27.35 -55.23
CA LYS A 201 -42.71 -27.22 -54.67
C LYS A 201 -43.07 -28.18 -53.52
N ILE A 202 -42.08 -28.79 -52.87
CA ILE A 202 -42.24 -29.65 -51.68
C ILE A 202 -41.91 -28.90 -50.40
N ARG A 203 -42.41 -29.38 -49.25
CA ARG A 203 -42.02 -28.87 -47.94
C ARG A 203 -40.58 -29.26 -47.64
N LYS A 204 -39.67 -28.29 -47.59
CA LYS A 204 -38.24 -28.48 -47.29
C LYS A 204 -37.81 -27.55 -46.16
N PHE A 205 -36.91 -28.04 -45.32
CA PHE A 205 -36.34 -27.26 -44.23
C PHE A 205 -35.34 -26.22 -44.77
N HIS A 206 -35.48 -24.98 -44.33
CA HIS A 206 -34.60 -23.88 -44.65
C HIS A 206 -33.70 -23.56 -43.45
N ALA A 207 -32.43 -23.94 -43.55
CA ALA A 207 -31.44 -23.81 -42.48
C ALA A 207 -30.75 -22.42 -42.46
N GLY A 208 -31.45 -21.36 -42.89
CA GLY A 208 -30.87 -20.03 -43.01
C GLY A 208 -31.94 -18.94 -43.11
N LEU A 209 -31.48 -17.70 -43.27
CA LEU A 209 -32.31 -16.53 -43.47
C LEU A 209 -31.94 -15.86 -44.79
N ASP A 210 -32.94 -15.62 -45.63
CA ASP A 210 -32.72 -15.00 -46.96
C ASP A 210 -32.90 -13.48 -46.87
N PHE A 211 -31.86 -12.71 -47.21
CA PHE A 211 -31.91 -11.24 -47.29
C PHE A 211 -32.02 -10.77 -48.75
N PRO A 212 -33.19 -10.28 -49.22
CA PRO A 212 -33.34 -9.82 -50.59
C PRO A 212 -32.65 -8.47 -50.78
N ALA A 213 -31.58 -8.43 -51.55
CA ALA A 213 -30.81 -7.23 -51.85
C ALA A 213 -30.44 -7.16 -53.35
N ARG A 214 -30.07 -5.97 -53.85
CA ARG A 214 -29.60 -5.83 -55.24
C ARG A 214 -28.21 -6.45 -55.39
N VAL A 215 -27.90 -6.97 -56.58
CA VAL A 215 -26.55 -7.46 -56.91
C VAL A 215 -25.53 -6.34 -56.70
N GLY A 216 -24.40 -6.65 -56.05
CA GLY A 216 -23.36 -5.68 -55.68
C GLY A 216 -23.57 -4.98 -54.33
N THR A 217 -24.62 -5.30 -53.58
CA THR A 217 -24.79 -4.80 -52.20
C THR A 217 -23.68 -5.35 -51.30
N ALA A 218 -23.00 -4.47 -50.56
CA ALA A 218 -21.94 -4.87 -49.63
C ALA A 218 -22.48 -5.76 -48.52
N ILE A 219 -21.72 -6.81 -48.20
CA ILE A 219 -22.00 -7.75 -47.11
C ILE A 219 -20.91 -7.55 -46.05
N GLN A 220 -21.31 -7.46 -44.79
CA GLN A 220 -20.41 -7.37 -43.65
C GLN A 220 -20.48 -8.64 -42.80
N ALA A 221 -19.41 -8.93 -42.06
CA ALA A 221 -19.41 -10.02 -41.09
C ALA A 221 -20.40 -9.70 -39.95
N SER A 222 -21.09 -10.73 -39.46
CA SER A 222 -22.06 -10.60 -38.36
C SER A 222 -21.41 -10.50 -36.98
N GLY A 223 -20.11 -10.73 -36.89
CA GLY A 223 -19.26 -10.64 -35.70
C GLY A 223 -17.79 -10.76 -36.10
N ASP A 224 -16.88 -10.56 -35.16
CA ASP A 224 -15.45 -10.72 -35.37
C ASP A 224 -15.09 -12.20 -35.54
N GLY A 225 -14.19 -12.51 -36.47
CA GLY A 225 -13.81 -13.89 -36.73
C GLY A 225 -12.80 -14.05 -37.86
N THR A 226 -12.44 -15.29 -38.13
CA THR A 226 -11.46 -15.66 -39.15
C THR A 226 -12.18 -16.34 -40.31
N VAL A 227 -11.86 -15.91 -41.52
CA VAL A 227 -12.38 -16.55 -42.74
C VAL A 227 -11.75 -17.94 -42.89
N VAL A 228 -12.59 -18.99 -42.85
CA VAL A 228 -12.14 -20.39 -42.98
C VAL A 228 -12.28 -20.94 -44.40
N SER A 229 -13.17 -20.36 -45.21
CA SER A 229 -13.37 -20.77 -46.59
C SER A 229 -13.95 -19.63 -47.42
N THR A 230 -13.49 -19.51 -48.66
CA THR A 230 -14.03 -18.59 -49.67
C THR A 230 -14.11 -19.29 -51.01
N GLY A 231 -15.15 -19.01 -51.79
CA GLY A 231 -15.30 -19.52 -53.16
C GLY A 231 -16.64 -20.17 -53.43
N TRP A 232 -16.73 -20.88 -54.54
CA TRP A 232 -17.96 -21.54 -54.98
C TRP A 232 -18.23 -22.83 -54.18
N HIS A 233 -19.43 -22.97 -53.65
CA HIS A 233 -19.95 -24.19 -53.03
C HIS A 233 -21.18 -24.71 -53.77
N SER A 234 -21.23 -26.03 -54.00
CA SER A 234 -22.40 -26.68 -54.59
C SER A 234 -23.65 -26.43 -53.75
N GLY A 235 -24.72 -25.94 -54.38
CA GLY A 235 -25.99 -25.60 -53.74
C GLY A 235 -26.07 -24.20 -53.10
N TYR A 236 -24.93 -23.60 -52.69
CA TYR A 236 -24.88 -22.27 -52.08
C TYR A 236 -24.36 -21.16 -53.01
N GLY A 237 -23.64 -21.52 -54.08
CA GLY A 237 -22.98 -20.56 -54.97
C GLY A 237 -21.71 -19.98 -54.33
N ASN A 238 -21.38 -18.73 -54.64
CA ASN A 238 -20.24 -18.04 -54.02
C ASN A 238 -20.53 -17.76 -52.55
N CYS A 239 -19.72 -18.34 -51.66
CA CYS A 239 -19.88 -18.21 -50.22
C CYS A 239 -18.57 -17.85 -49.51
N VAL A 240 -18.70 -17.19 -48.37
CA VAL A 240 -17.64 -16.97 -47.40
C VAL A 240 -18.10 -17.58 -46.07
N LYS A 241 -17.26 -18.45 -45.50
CA LYS A 241 -17.51 -19.04 -44.18
C LYS A 241 -16.52 -18.42 -43.20
N ILE A 242 -17.05 -17.89 -42.09
CA ILE A 242 -16.28 -17.25 -41.02
C ILE A 242 -16.45 -18.10 -39.75
N SER A 243 -15.33 -18.38 -39.08
CA SER A 243 -15.31 -18.95 -37.73
C SER A 243 -15.12 -17.83 -36.73
N HIS A 244 -16.04 -17.70 -35.77
CA HIS A 244 -16.02 -16.63 -34.79
C HIS A 244 -15.27 -16.98 -33.49
N GLY A 245 -14.85 -18.24 -33.36
CA GLY A 245 -14.24 -18.79 -32.15
C GLY A 245 -14.76 -20.19 -31.89
#